data_AF-A0A0S8A8R9-F1
#
_entry.id   AF-A0A0S8A8R9-F1
#
_cell.length_a   1.000
_cell.length_b   1.000
_cell.length_c   1.000
_cell.angle_alpha   90.00
_cell.angle_beta   90.00
_cell.angle_gamma   90.00
#
_symmetry.space_group_name_H-M   'P 1'
#
loop_
_entity.id
_entity.type
_entity.pdbx_description
1 polymer ?
#
loop_
_entity_poly.entity_id
_entity_poly.type
_entity_poly.pdbx_seq_one_letter_code
_entity_poly.pdbx_strand_id
1 'polypeptide(L)' 'MNTKLIVALCLILLIILFTIQNAEVVTIQFLVWKLSVSRVLMIFFVFTIGVVVGWITNVWSRHRKSRN' A
#
# COMPACT_ATOMS: atom_id res chain seq x y z
N MET A 1 -3.70 -34.38 3.86
CA MET A 1 -2.94 -33.11 4.01
C MET A 1 -3.83 -32.11 4.72
N ASN A 2 -3.33 -31.46 5.77
CA ASN A 2 -4.11 -30.44 6.48
C ASN A 2 -4.43 -29.30 5.50
N THR A 3 -5.71 -29.06 5.20
CA THR A 3 -6.17 -28.00 4.30
C THR A 3 -5.57 -26.64 4.66
N LYS A 4 -5.35 -26.39 5.96
CA LYS A 4 -4.62 -25.22 6.47
C LYS A 4 -3.20 -25.10 5.93
N LEU A 5 -2.45 -26.20 5.80
CA LEU A 5 -1.10 -26.22 5.24
C LEU A 5 -1.11 -25.96 3.73
N ILE A 6 -2.09 -26.52 3.00
CA ILE A 6 -2.24 -26.28 1.56
C ILE A 6 -2.54 -24.80 1.31
N VAL A 7 -3.50 -24.23 2.06
CA VAL A 7 -3.83 -22.80 1.95
C VAL A 7 -2.63 -21.92 2.30
N ALA A 8 -1.89 -22.24 3.36
CA ALA A 8 -0.68 -21.50 3.73
C ALA A 8 0.39 -21.55 2.63
N LEU A 9 0.65 -22.72 2.06
CA LEU A 9 1.59 -22.88 0.94
C LEU A 9 1.16 -22.11 -0.30
N CYS A 10 -0.13 -22.17 -0.66
CA CYS A 10 -0.68 -21.39 -1.76
C CYS A 10 -0.53 -19.88 -1.54
N LEU A 11 -0.79 -19.39 -0.32
CA LEU A 11 -0.61 -17.98 0.02
C LEU A 11 0.86 -17.55 -0.05
N ILE A 12 1.79 -18.36 0.46
CA ILE A 12 3.23 -18.08 0.36
C ILE A 12 3.67 -18.01 -1.11
N LEU A 13 3.25 -18.98 -1.93
CA LEU A 13 3.55 -18.99 -3.36
C LEU A 13 3.01 -17.74 -4.05
N LEU A 14 1.78 -17.33 -3.72
CA LEU A 14 1.14 -16.14 -4.27
C LEU A 14 1.88 -14.85 -3.87
N ILE A 15 2.35 -14.74 -2.62
CA ILE A 15 3.17 -13.61 -2.17
C ILE A 15 4.50 -13.56 -2.92
N ILE A 16 5.17 -14.70 -3.11
CA ILE A 16 6.44 -14.77 -3.84
C ILE A 16 6.24 -14.34 -5.30
N LEU A 17 5.22 -14.90 -5.97
CA LEU A 17 4.89 -14.55 -7.36
C LEU A 17 4.54 -13.08 -7.50
N PHE A 18 3.71 -12.55 -6.60
CA PHE A 18 3.36 -11.14 -6.56
C PHE A 18 4.62 -10.26 -6.38
N THR A 19 5.51 -10.64 -5.48
CA THR A 19 6.75 -9.89 -5.21
C THR A 19 7.66 -9.88 -6.43
N ILE A 20 7.91 -11.04 -7.05
CA ILE A 20 8.80 -11.15 -8.21
C ILE A 20 8.22 -10.40 -9.42
N GLN A 21 6.92 -10.58 -9.72
CA GLN A 21 6.28 -9.89 -10.84
C GLN A 21 6.25 -8.38 -10.67
N ASN A 22 6.23 -7.89 -9.43
CA ASN A 22 6.18 -6.47 -9.12
C ASN A 22 7.50 -5.94 -8.52
N ALA A 23 8.60 -6.69 -8.65
CA ALA A 23 9.93 -6.31 -8.17
C ALA A 23 10.59 -5.21 -9.04
N GLU A 24 9.91 -4.77 -10.09
CA GLU A 24 10.39 -3.70 -10.95
C GLU A 24 10.62 -2.41 -10.15
N VAL A 25 11.84 -1.90 -10.22
CA VAL A 25 12.22 -0.65 -9.56
C VAL A 25 11.71 0.51 -10.41
N VAL A 26 10.86 1.34 -9.82
CA VAL A 26 10.36 2.55 -10.46
C VAL A 26 11.12 3.73 -9.89
N THR A 27 11.60 4.60 -10.78
CA THR A 27 12.23 5.87 -10.39
C THR A 27 11.20 6.98 -10.47
N ILE A 28 10.90 7.57 -9.33
CA ILE A 28 10.05 8.75 -9.19
C ILE A 28 10.95 9.97 -9.28
N GLN A 29 10.70 10.84 -10.25
CA GLN A 29 11.32 12.16 -10.31
C GLN A 29 10.32 13.20 -9.80
N PHE A 30 10.67 13.87 -8.71
CA PHE A 30 9.85 14.91 -8.10
C PHE A 30 10.65 16.21 -7.97
N LEU A 31 10.34 17.19 -8.82
CA LEU A 31 11.09 18.45 -8.94
C LEU A 31 12.60 18.17 -9.12
N VAL A 32 13.41 18.41 -8.08
CA VAL A 32 14.87 18.20 -8.07
C VAL A 32 15.28 16.82 -7.50
N TRP A 33 14.34 16.07 -6.93
CA TRP A 33 14.59 14.83 -6.21
C TRP A 33 14.31 13.61 -7.07
N LYS A 34 15.13 12.57 -6.90
CA LYS A 34 14.98 11.27 -7.56
C LYS A 34 14.91 10.20 -6.49
N LEU A 35 13.91 9.35 -6.55
CA LEU A 35 13.68 8.27 -5.59
C LEU A 35 13.38 6.99 -6.34
N SER A 36 14.23 5.98 -6.17
CA SER A 36 14.06 4.66 -6.80
C SER A 36 13.58 3.67 -5.75
N VAL A 37 12.38 3.13 -5.94
CA VAL A 37 11.72 2.18 -5.02
C VAL A 37 11.04 1.08 -5.83
N SER A 38 10.78 -0.08 -5.21
CA SER A 38 9.98 -1.11 -5.89
C SER A 38 8.56 -0.60 -6.16
N ARG A 39 7.98 -0.99 -7.30
CA ARG A 39 6.62 -0.60 -7.69
C ARG A 39 5.60 -0.95 -6.60
N VAL A 40 5.74 -2.11 -5.95
CA VAL A 40 4.87 -2.52 -4.83
C VAL A 40 4.92 -1.53 -3.69
N LEU A 41 6.11 -1.14 -3.23
CA LEU A 41 6.26 -0.20 -2.12
C LEU A 41 5.68 1.16 -2.48
N MET A 42 5.91 1.63 -3.72
CA MET A 42 5.34 2.89 -4.20
C MET A 42 3.81 2.86 -4.12
N ILE A 43 3.17 1.84 -4.67
CA ILE A 43 1.70 1.68 -4.65
C ILE A 43 1.19 1.61 -3.20
N PHE A 44 1.87 0.83 -2.35
CA PHE A 44 1.51 0.71 -0.94
C PHE A 44 1.54 2.06 -0.21
N PHE A 45 2.63 2.83 -0.34
CA PHE A 45 2.75 4.13 0.32
C PHE A 45 1.71 5.14 -0.19
N VAL A 46 1.50 5.23 -1.51
CA VAL A 46 0.48 6.13 -2.09
C VAL A 46 -0.91 5.78 -1.55
N PHE A 47 -1.26 4.50 -1.52
CA PHE A 47 -2.52 4.03 -0.97
C PHE A 47 -2.66 4.37 0.52
N THR A 48 -1.65 4.05 1.34
CA THR A 48 -1.67 4.33 2.78
C THR A 48 -1.79 5.82 3.06
N ILE A 49 -1.04 6.67 2.35
CA ILE A 49 -1.14 8.14 2.48
C ILE A 49 -2.55 8.60 2.14
N GLY A 50 -3.13 8.11 1.03
CA GLY A 50 -4.51 8.45 0.65
C GLY A 50 -5.55 8.08 1.71
N VAL A 51 -5.44 6.86 2.27
CA VAL A 51 -6.32 6.41 3.37
C VAL A 51 -6.16 7.28 4.61
N VAL A 52 -4.93 7.59 5.02
CA VAL A 52 -4.66 8.44 6.19
C VAL A 52 -5.22 9.85 5.98
N VAL A 53 -5.00 10.46 4.82
CA VAL A 53 -5.55 11.79 4.48
C VAL A 53 -7.07 11.78 4.47
N GLY A 54 -7.69 10.75 3.86
CA GLY A 54 -9.15 10.58 3.86
C GLY A 54 -9.72 10.41 5.27
N TRP A 55 -9.03 9.66 6.13
CA TRP A 55 -9.42 9.51 7.53
C TRP A 55 -9.35 10.84 8.28
N ILE A 56 -8.22 11.56 8.19
CA ILE A 56 -8.00 12.82 8.89
C ILE A 56 -9.06 13.85 8.47
N THR A 57 -9.33 13.97 7.16
CA THR A 57 -10.35 14.90 6.65
C THR A 57 -11.75 14.55 7.13
N ASN A 58 -12.11 13.26 7.19
CA ASN A 58 -13.39 12.82 7.74
C ASN A 58 -13.52 13.14 9.23
N VAL A 59 -12.47 12.90 10.03
CA VAL A 59 -12.46 13.23 11.47
C VAL A 59 -12.63 14.74 11.68
N TRP A 60 -11.90 15.57 10.94
CA TRP A 60 -12.03 17.03 11.00
C TRP A 60 -13.43 17.51 10.62
N SER A 61 -14.02 16.95 9.56
CA SER A 61 -15.38 17.28 9.13
C SER A 61 -16.42 16.95 10.20
N ARG A 62 -16.31 15.77 10.84
CA ARG A 62 -17.20 15.34 11.92
C ARG A 62 -17.07 16.24 13.16
N HIS A 63 -15.85 16.62 13.53
CA HIS A 63 -15.62 17.56 14.64
C HIS A 63 -16.24 18.94 14.37
N ARG A 64 -16.17 19.43 13.13
CA ARG A 64 -16.76 20.73 12.75
C ARG A 64 -18.28 20.69 12.78
N LYS A 65 -18.89 19.56 12.40
CA LYS A 65 -20.36 19.39 12.41
C LYS A 65 -20.95 19.24 13.83
N SER A 66 -20.16 18.82 14.82
CA SER A 66 -20.59 18.74 16.22
C SER A 66 -20.51 20.07 16.97
N ARG A 67 -19.90 21.11 16.37
CA ARG A 67 -19.66 22.43 16.98
C ARG A 67 -20.57 23.54 16.41
N ASN A 68 -21.40 23.22 15.41
CA ASN A 68 -22.51 24.02 14.90
C ASN A 68 -23.83 23.38 15.31
#